data_AF-A0A553KF50-F1
#
_entry.id   AF-A0A553KF50-F1
#
_cell.length_a   1.000
_cell.length_b   1.000
_cell.length_c   1.000
_cell.angle_alpha   90.00
_cell.angle_beta   90.00
_cell.angle_gamma   90.00
#
_symmetry.space_group_name_H-M   'P 1'
#
loop_
_entity.id
_entity.type
_entity.pdbx_description
1 polymer ?
#
loop_
_entity_poly.entity_id
_entity_poly.type
_entity_poly.pdbx_seq_one_letter_code
_entity_poly.pdbx_strand_id
1 'polypeptide(L)'
;MLSSKEVPQADVLHDVIRTVRFVQQNKGSTYSMIARHIKKGDRQGRYYRHAAQLLGLIDNRNNYAWILPTGDYSLSLAGQEQMIYLRKLIKTLRVFQLTEDLLRTKPGCTEKDVYKLLYDNGDNG
;
A
#
# COMPACT_ATOMS: atom_id res chain seq x y z
N MET A 1 -9.66 14.91 -2.01
CA MET A 1 -9.43 14.06 -3.19
C MET A 1 -8.30 13.10 -2.86
N LEU A 2 -8.45 11.82 -3.22
CA LEU A 2 -7.37 10.85 -3.18
C LEU A 2 -6.93 10.59 -4.62
N SER A 3 -5.68 10.84 -4.94
CA SER A 3 -5.08 10.37 -6.17
C SER A 3 -5.08 8.83 -6.18
N SER A 4 -5.13 8.20 -7.36
CA SER A 4 -4.87 6.76 -7.50
C SER A 4 -3.51 6.35 -6.93
N LYS A 5 -2.58 7.31 -6.80
CA LYS A 5 -1.30 7.18 -6.12
C LYS A 5 -1.40 7.11 -4.60
N GLU A 6 -2.52 7.43 -3.98
CA GLU A 6 -2.73 7.39 -2.52
C GLU A 6 -3.48 6.12 -2.07
N VAL A 7 -3.96 5.32 -3.02
CA VAL A 7 -4.70 4.08 -2.76
C VAL A 7 -3.83 2.87 -3.11
N PRO A 8 -3.48 1.99 -2.15
CA PRO A 8 -2.75 0.78 -2.45
C PRO A 8 -3.63 -0.18 -3.27
N GLN A 9 -3.16 -0.53 -4.47
CA GLN A 9 -3.82 -1.47 -5.39
C GLN A 9 -3.38 -2.94 -5.18
N ALA A 10 -2.53 -3.18 -4.17
CA ALA A 10 -2.08 -4.51 -3.81
C ALA A 10 -3.17 -5.22 -3.00
N ASP A 11 -3.56 -6.41 -3.46
CA ASP A 11 -4.69 -7.17 -2.93
C ASP A 11 -4.31 -8.18 -1.84
N VAL A 12 -3.02 -8.53 -1.72
CA VAL A 12 -2.54 -9.56 -0.78
C VAL A 12 -1.43 -9.02 0.12
N LEU A 13 -1.72 -8.77 1.41
CA LEU A 13 -0.72 -8.24 2.35
C LEU A 13 0.53 -9.12 2.48
N HIS A 14 0.38 -10.44 2.34
CA HIS A 14 1.53 -11.35 2.36
C HIS A 14 2.53 -11.05 1.24
N ASP A 15 2.06 -10.71 0.04
CA ASP A 15 2.93 -10.37 -1.09
C ASP A 15 3.56 -8.97 -0.94
N VAL A 16 2.95 -8.07 -0.16
CA VAL A 16 3.58 -6.80 0.24
C VAL A 16 4.80 -7.09 1.15
N ILE A 17 4.67 -8.00 2.10
CA ILE A 17 5.79 -8.40 2.98
C ILE A 17 6.90 -9.07 2.18
N ARG A 18 6.53 -9.99 1.26
CA ARG A 18 7.50 -10.61 0.36
C ARG A 18 8.23 -9.58 -0.49
N THR A 19 7.52 -8.55 -0.96
CA THR A 19 8.11 -7.40 -1.65
C THR A 19 9.13 -6.68 -0.77
N VAL A 20 8.77 -6.30 0.46
CA VAL A 20 9.67 -5.59 1.40
C VAL A 20 10.91 -6.44 1.71
N ARG A 21 10.74 -7.74 1.99
CA ARG A 21 11.84 -8.67 2.21
C ARG A 21 12.75 -8.80 0.99
N PHE A 22 12.18 -8.86 -0.20
CA PHE A 22 12.96 -8.89 -1.43
C PHE A 22 13.79 -7.62 -1.61
N VAL A 23 13.21 -6.43 -1.35
CA VAL A 23 13.92 -5.15 -1.40
C VAL A 23 15.04 -5.06 -0.36
N GLN A 24 14.83 -5.59 0.85
CA GLN A 24 15.86 -5.68 1.90
C GLN A 24 17.11 -6.43 1.39
N GLN A 25 16.87 -7.59 0.77
CA GLN A 25 17.91 -8.48 0.26
C GLN A 25 18.53 -8.00 -1.05
N ASN A 26 17.78 -7.22 -1.84
CA ASN A 26 18.14 -6.77 -3.19
C ASN A 26 17.94 -5.26 -3.33
N LYS A 27 18.81 -4.49 -2.67
CA LYS A 27 18.80 -3.02 -2.75
C LYS A 27 18.84 -2.55 -4.20
N GLY A 28 17.99 -1.60 -4.56
CA GLY A 28 17.83 -1.14 -5.94
C GLY A 28 16.97 -2.07 -6.81
N SER A 29 16.15 -2.96 -6.22
CA SER A 29 15.24 -3.79 -7.01
C SER A 29 14.20 -2.96 -7.76
N THR A 30 13.91 -3.36 -9.00
CA THR A 30 12.87 -2.73 -9.83
C THR A 30 11.51 -3.39 -9.69
N TYR A 31 10.44 -2.75 -10.19
CA TYR A 31 9.10 -3.38 -10.17
C TYR A 31 9.08 -4.73 -10.89
N SER A 32 9.89 -4.94 -11.94
CA SER A 32 9.89 -6.19 -12.71
C SER A 32 10.66 -7.30 -11.99
N MET A 33 11.69 -6.95 -11.22
CA MET A 33 12.35 -7.88 -10.31
C MET A 33 11.39 -8.31 -9.19
N ILE A 34 10.68 -7.34 -8.59
CA ILE A 34 9.67 -7.59 -7.56
C ILE A 34 8.56 -8.49 -8.12
N ALA A 35 8.01 -8.16 -9.30
CA ALA A 35 6.97 -8.95 -9.98
C ALA A 35 7.37 -10.42 -10.13
N ARG A 36 8.58 -10.67 -10.65
CA ARG A 36 9.14 -12.02 -10.78
C ARG A 36 9.25 -12.73 -9.43
N HIS A 37 9.75 -12.05 -8.40
CA HIS A 37 9.89 -12.63 -7.06
C HIS A 37 8.54 -13.04 -6.46
N ILE A 38 7.52 -12.19 -6.58
CA ILE A 38 6.16 -12.48 -6.08
C ILE A 38 5.34 -13.35 -7.04
N LYS A 39 5.93 -13.81 -8.15
CA LYS A 39 5.30 -14.63 -9.21
C LYS A 39 4.05 -13.97 -9.81
N LYS A 40 4.12 -12.66 -10.10
CA LYS A 40 3.06 -11.89 -10.77
C LYS A 40 3.61 -11.14 -11.98
N GLY A 41 2.73 -10.56 -12.79
CA GLY A 41 3.12 -9.71 -13.92
C GLY A 41 3.62 -8.32 -13.51
N ASP A 42 4.28 -7.62 -14.43
CA ASP A 42 4.91 -6.30 -14.18
C ASP A 42 3.97 -5.25 -13.57
N ARG A 43 2.71 -5.23 -14.02
CA ARG A 43 1.68 -4.34 -13.45
C ARG A 43 1.51 -4.57 -11.95
N GLN A 44 1.49 -5.82 -11.53
CA GLN A 44 1.40 -6.19 -10.12
C GLN A 44 2.68 -5.82 -9.38
N GLY A 45 3.87 -6.02 -9.97
CA GLY A 45 5.12 -5.54 -9.36
C GLY A 45 5.09 -4.05 -9.03
N ARG A 46 4.49 -3.23 -9.90
CA ARG A 46 4.30 -1.79 -9.62
C ARG A 46 3.37 -1.55 -8.43
N TYR A 47 2.24 -2.25 -8.38
CA TYR A 47 1.26 -2.11 -7.30
C TYR A 47 1.79 -2.53 -5.94
N TYR A 48 2.49 -3.66 -5.89
CA TYR A 48 3.08 -4.18 -4.66
C TYR A 48 4.23 -3.31 -4.14
N ARG A 49 5.10 -2.82 -5.03
CA ARG A 49 6.10 -1.82 -4.67
C ARG A 49 5.45 -0.54 -4.16
N HIS A 50 4.44 -0.04 -4.87
CA HIS A 50 3.74 1.20 -4.49
C HIS A 50 3.04 1.07 -3.14
N ALA A 51 2.39 -0.06 -2.87
CA ALA A 51 1.78 -0.33 -1.57
C ALA A 51 2.82 -0.34 -0.43
N ALA A 52 3.96 -1.02 -0.64
CA ALA A 52 5.06 -1.00 0.34
C ALA A 52 5.61 0.42 0.56
N GLN A 53 5.66 1.25 -0.49
CA GLN A 53 6.06 2.66 -0.39
C GLN A 53 5.04 3.50 0.39
N LEU A 54 3.75 3.33 0.13
CA LEU A 54 2.67 4.03 0.84
C LEU A 54 2.64 3.70 2.34
N LEU A 55 2.93 2.45 2.69
CA LEU A 55 3.06 2.02 4.08
C LEU A 55 4.36 2.51 4.75
N GLY A 56 5.20 3.23 4.01
CA GLY A 56 6.48 3.74 4.50
C GLY A 56 7.49 2.63 4.77
N LEU A 57 7.36 1.44 4.17
CA LEU A 57 8.26 0.31 4.40
C LEU A 57 9.49 0.35 3.48
N ILE A 58 9.35 0.97 2.31
CA ILE A 58 10.42 1.16 1.33
C ILE A 58 10.39 2.59 0.78
N ASP A 59 11.54 3.07 0.32
CA ASP A 59 11.64 4.21 -0.58
C ASP A 59 11.76 3.72 -2.02
N ASN A 60 11.29 4.51 -2.98
CA ASN A 60 11.43 4.22 -4.40
C ASN A 60 11.72 5.50 -5.19
N ARG A 61 12.84 5.51 -5.92
CA ARG A 61 13.28 6.61 -6.78
C ARG A 61 13.62 6.07 -8.16
N ASN A 62 13.01 6.64 -9.21
CA ASN A 62 13.26 6.25 -10.60
C ASN A 62 13.16 4.73 -10.86
N ASN A 63 12.20 4.05 -10.23
CA ASN A 63 12.01 2.60 -10.30
C ASN A 63 13.02 1.73 -9.53
N TYR A 64 13.87 2.31 -8.71
CA TYR A 64 14.77 1.57 -7.82
C TYR A 64 14.26 1.70 -6.40
N ALA A 65 14.13 0.57 -5.70
CA ALA A 65 13.58 0.52 -4.35
C ALA A 65 14.65 0.18 -3.29
N TRP A 66 14.52 0.78 -2.11
CA TRP A 66 15.37 0.52 -0.94
C TRP A 66 14.51 0.39 0.32
N ILE A 67 14.96 -0.44 1.25
CA ILE A 67 14.26 -0.59 2.52
C ILE A 67 14.44 0.65 3.40
N LEU A 68 13.38 1.00 4.14
CA LEU A 68 13.40 2.03 5.18
C LEU A 68 13.51 1.37 6.57
N PRO A 69 13.91 2.12 7.62
CA PRO A 69 14.01 1.58 8.98
C PRO A 69 12.72 0.93 9.51
N THR A 70 11.57 1.51 9.16
CA THR A 70 10.22 0.97 9.39
C THR A 70 9.98 -0.36 8.67
N GLY A 71 10.52 -0.51 7.46
CA GLY A 71 10.53 -1.78 6.73
C GLY A 71 11.36 -2.84 7.44
N ASP A 72 12.59 -2.52 7.83
CA ASP A 72 13.47 -3.45 8.56
C ASP A 72 12.83 -3.88 9.89
N TYR A 73 12.28 -2.93 10.65
CA TYR A 73 11.54 -3.22 11.87
C TYR A 73 10.33 -4.13 11.61
N SER A 74 9.55 -3.88 10.55
CA SER A 74 8.42 -4.75 10.22
C SER A 74 8.85 -6.20 9.96
N LEU A 75 10.04 -6.42 9.38
CA LEU A 75 10.57 -7.74 9.07
C LEU A 75 11.17 -8.46 10.28
N SER A 76 11.56 -7.74 11.34
CA SER A 76 12.03 -8.34 12.59
C SER A 76 10.90 -8.85 13.49
N LEU A 77 9.65 -8.44 13.25
CA LEU A 77 8.48 -8.90 14.00
C LEU A 77 8.07 -10.32 13.59
N ALA A 78 7.61 -11.12 14.56
CA ALA A 78 7.16 -12.49 14.30
C ALA A 78 5.68 -12.53 13.89
N GLY A 79 5.36 -13.33 12.86
CA GLY A 79 4.01 -13.77 12.48
C GLY A 79 2.88 -12.78 12.74
N GLN A 80 2.16 -12.96 13.86
CA GLN A 80 1.01 -12.13 14.22
C GLN A 80 1.37 -10.68 14.54
N GLU A 81 2.50 -10.42 15.19
CA GLU A 81 2.94 -9.06 15.54
C GLU A 81 3.21 -8.25 14.27
N GLN A 82 3.82 -8.88 13.26
CA GLN A 82 4.03 -8.26 11.95
C GLN A 82 2.68 -7.89 11.31
N MET A 83 1.67 -8.75 11.39
CA MET A 83 0.34 -8.45 10.83
C MET A 83 -0.36 -7.33 11.60
N ILE A 84 -0.24 -7.32 12.93
CA ILE A 84 -0.80 -6.24 13.76
C ILE A 84 -0.12 -4.91 13.41
N TYR A 85 1.20 -4.90 13.24
CA TYR A 85 1.94 -3.71 12.85
C TYR A 85 1.52 -3.19 11.46
N LEU A 86 1.43 -4.07 10.45
CA LEU A 86 0.97 -3.67 9.12
C LEU A 86 -0.45 -3.13 9.14
N ARG A 87 -1.37 -3.73 9.90
CA ARG A 87 -2.74 -3.21 10.07
C ARG A 87 -2.74 -1.80 10.66
N LYS A 88 -1.85 -1.51 11.63
CA LYS A 88 -1.70 -0.16 12.17
C LYS A 88 -1.26 0.83 11.08
N LEU A 89 -0.27 0.47 10.25
CA LEU A 89 0.19 1.30 9.14
C LEU A 89 -0.90 1.51 8.07
N ILE A 90 -1.69 0.48 7.76
CA ILE A 90 -2.80 0.60 6.80
C ILE A 90 -3.83 1.63 7.30
N LYS A 91 -4.12 1.63 8.60
CA LYS A 91 -5.04 2.60 9.22
C LYS A 91 -4.53 4.04 9.21
N THR A 92 -3.22 4.26 9.03
CA THR A 92 -2.68 5.62 8.87
C THR A 92 -2.80 6.13 7.44
N LEU A 93 -3.18 5.30 6.48
CA LEU A 93 -3.39 5.75 5.11
C LEU A 93 -4.67 6.60 5.06
N ARG A 94 -4.56 7.77 4.42
CA ARG A 94 -5.66 8.74 4.30
C ARG A 94 -6.95 8.14 3.76
N VAL A 95 -6.86 7.21 2.81
CA VAL A 95 -8.03 6.51 2.26
C VAL A 95 -8.81 5.73 3.30
N PHE A 96 -8.11 5.06 4.22
CA PHE A 96 -8.76 4.31 5.29
C PHE A 96 -9.37 5.26 6.33
N GLN A 97 -8.66 6.32 6.70
CA GLN A 97 -9.18 7.33 7.63
C GLN A 97 -10.46 7.99 7.11
N LEU A 98 -10.46 8.45 5.84
CA LEU A 98 -11.63 9.06 5.23
C LEU A 98 -12.81 8.08 5.09
N THR A 99 -12.53 6.81 4.81
CA THR A 99 -13.58 5.78 4.74
C THR A 99 -14.15 5.46 6.12
N GLU A 100 -13.30 5.34 7.15
CA GLU A 100 -13.75 5.14 8.53
C GLU A 100 -14.61 6.32 9.02
N ASP A 101 -14.21 7.56 8.71
CA ASP A 101 -14.97 8.76 9.06
C ASP A 101 -16.35 8.75 8.37
N LEU A 102 -16.38 8.48 7.06
CA LEU A 102 -17.64 8.41 6.29
C LEU A 102 -18.61 7.37 6.88
N LEU A 103 -18.11 6.17 7.22
CA LEU A 103 -18.91 5.10 7.83
C LEU A 103 -19.48 5.51 9.19
N ARG A 104 -18.73 6.29 9.97
CA ARG A 104 -19.19 6.78 11.29
C ARG A 104 -20.22 7.89 11.17
N THR A 105 -20.03 8.82 10.23
CA THR A 105 -20.88 10.02 10.13
C THR A 105 -22.13 9.79 9.29
N LYS A 106 -22.18 8.72 8.48
CA LYS A 106 -23.31 8.41 7.60
C LYS A 106 -23.87 7.00 7.85
N PRO A 107 -24.82 6.85 8.79
CA PRO A 107 -25.60 5.62 8.91
C PRO A 107 -26.24 5.23 7.58
N GLY A 108 -26.11 3.97 7.16
CA GLY A 108 -26.58 3.51 5.85
C GLY A 108 -25.64 3.87 4.68
N CYS A 109 -24.36 4.15 4.95
CA CYS A 109 -23.34 4.35 3.92
C CYS A 109 -23.34 3.21 2.89
N THR A 110 -23.38 3.59 1.62
CA THR A 110 -23.40 2.67 0.48
C THR A 110 -22.04 2.62 -0.22
N GLU A 111 -21.83 1.63 -1.09
CA GLU A 111 -20.65 1.57 -1.97
C GLU A 111 -20.53 2.84 -2.82
N LYS A 112 -21.66 3.39 -3.30
CA LYS A 112 -21.70 4.65 -4.07
C LYS A 112 -21.16 5.84 -3.27
N ASP A 113 -21.39 5.88 -1.96
CA ASP A 113 -20.86 6.95 -1.09
C ASP A 113 -19.34 6.86 -0.96
N VAL A 114 -18.82 5.63 -0.81
CA VAL A 114 -17.37 5.38 -0.81
C VAL A 114 -16.77 5.72 -2.18
N TYR A 115 -17.42 5.37 -3.29
CA TYR A 115 -16.95 5.77 -4.62
C TYR A 115 -16.92 7.29 -4.80
N LYS A 116 -17.94 8.02 -4.35
CA LYS A 116 -17.92 9.49 -4.40
C LYS A 116 -16.74 10.07 -3.63
N LEU A 117 -16.46 9.55 -2.44
CA LEU A 117 -15.28 9.94 -1.66
C LEU A 117 -13.97 9.72 -2.43
N LEU A 118 -13.90 8.65 -3.22
CA LEU A 118 -12.72 8.26 -4.00
C LEU A 118 -12.63 8.96 -5.38
N TYR A 119 -13.76 9.34 -5.99
CA TYR A 119 -13.85 9.68 -7.42
C TYR A 119 -14.68 10.92 -7.79
N ASP A 120 -15.37 11.63 -6.88
CA ASP A 120 -16.07 12.88 -7.26
C ASP A 120 -15.04 13.98 -7.59
N ASN A 121 -14.72 14.07 -8.88
CA ASN A 121 -14.35 15.33 -9.52
C ASN A 121 -15.65 16.13 -9.64
N GLY A 122 -15.69 17.32 -9.03
CA GLY A 122 -16.59 18.34 -9.56
C GLY A 122 -16.12 18.67 -10.97
N ASP A 123 -16.77 18.09 -11.98
CA ASP A 123 -16.87 18.73 -13.30
C ASP A 123 -17.62 20.05 -13.07
N ASN A 124 -16.82 21.09 -12.82
CA ASN A 124 -17.17 22.48 -13.09
C ASN A 124 -16.08 22.99 -14.03
N GLY A 125 -16.25 22.68 -15.31
CA GLY A 125 -15.45 23.15 -16.44
C GLY A 125 -16.20 22.93 -17.73
#